data_AF-J0AML1-F1
#
_entry.id   AF-J0AML1-F1
#
_cell.length_a   1.000
_cell.length_b   1.000
_cell.length_c   1.000
_cell.angle_alpha   90.00
_cell.angle_beta   90.00
_cell.angle_gamma   90.00
#
_symmetry.space_group_name_H-M   'P 1'
#
loop_
_entity.id
_entity.type
_entity.pdbx_description
1 polymer ?
#
loop_
_entity_poly.entity_id
_entity_poly.type
_entity_poly.pdbx_seq_one_letter_code
_entity_poly.pdbx_strand_id
1 'polypeptide(L)' 'MRECHVKPNLLLIYEIKKQENELVLLRLDTHSELFKK' A
#
# COMPACT_ATOMS: atom_id res chain seq x y z
N MET A 1 1.13 4.93 7.70
CA MET A 1 0.96 3.96 6.61
C MET A 1 -0.36 4.24 5.91
N ARG A 2 -0.38 4.29 4.58
CA ARG A 2 -1.59 4.53 3.77
C ARG A 2 -1.86 3.34 2.87
N GLU A 3 -3.14 3.06 2.62
CA GLU A 3 -3.57 2.04 1.67
C GLU A 3 -4.41 2.65 0.54
N CYS A 4 -4.30 2.08 -0.67
CA CYS A 4 -5.07 2.48 -1.84
C CYS A 4 -5.50 1.24 -2.64
N HIS A 5 -6.77 1.18 -3.02
CA HIS A 5 -7.29 0.14 -3.90
C HIS A 5 -6.96 0.48 -5.36
N VAL A 6 -5.96 -0.20 -5.91
CA VAL A 6 -5.63 -0.10 -7.35
C VAL A 6 -6.63 -0.87 -8.19
N LYS A 7 -7.13 -1.99 -7.65
CA LYS A 7 -8.26 -2.79 -8.17
C LYS A 7 -9.09 -3.29 -7.00
N PRO A 8 -10.33 -3.79 -7.22
CA PRO A 8 -11.18 -4.28 -6.14
C PRO A 8 -10.51 -5.27 -5.18
N ASN A 9 -9.59 -6.13 -5.67
CA ASN A 9 -8.83 -7.06 -4.84
C ASN A 9 -7.30 -6.81 -4.86
N LEU A 10 -6.85 -5.59 -5.10
CA LEU A 10 -5.42 -5.25 -5.13
C LEU A 10 -5.19 -3.95 -4.36
N LEU A 11 -4.51 -4.03 -3.21
CA LEU A 11 -4.13 -2.88 -2.41
C LEU A 11 -2.66 -2.57 -2.57
N LEU A 12 -2.38 -1.28 -2.71
CA LEU A 12 -1.07 -0.69 -2.56
C LEU A 12 -0.94 -0.11 -1.15
N ILE A 13 0.04 -0.59 -0.40
CA ILE A 13 0.49 0.02 0.85
C ILE A 13 1.69 0.91 0.55
N TYR A 14 1.61 2.17 0.97
CA TYR A 14 2.65 3.15 0.71
C TYR A 14 2.83 4.14 1.86
N GLU A 15 3.95 4.84 1.82
CA GLU A 15 4.32 5.91 2.73
C GLU A 15 4.76 7.15 1.96
N ILE A 16 4.31 8.33 2.41
CA ILE A 16 4.74 9.62 1.85
C ILE A 16 5.73 10.24 2.83
N LYS A 17 6.98 10.34 2.39
CA LYS A 17 8.08 10.96 3.11
C LYS A 17 8.21 12.41 2.64
N LYS A 18 7.48 13.31 3.30
CA LYS A 18 7.38 14.72 2.89
C LYS A 18 8.68 15.50 3.02
N GLN A 19 9.55 15.13 3.96
CA GLN A 19 10.81 15.85 4.19
C GLN A 19 11.81 15.56 3.07
N GLU A 20 11.78 14.34 2.55
CA GLU A 20 12.65 13.83 1.48
C GLU A 20 12.00 13.97 0.10
N ASN A 21 10.73 14.40 0.04
CA ASN A 21 9.91 14.42 -1.17
C ASN A 21 9.84 13.04 -1.88
N GLU A 22 9.76 11.98 -1.08
CA GLU A 22 9.75 10.60 -1.57
C GLU A 22 8.39 9.93 -1.35
N LEU A 23 8.02 9.06 -2.28
CA LEU A 23 6.90 8.14 -2.15
C LEU A 23 7.46 6.72 -2.12
N VAL A 24 7.36 6.06 -0.97
CA VAL A 24 7.85 4.69 -0.78
C VAL A 24 6.70 3.71 -0.93
N LEU A 25 6.81 2.81 -1.90
CA LEU A 25 5.87 1.72 -2.11
C LEU A 25 6.31 0.51 -1.28
N LEU A 26 5.51 0.11 -0.29
CA LEU A 26 5.88 -0.92 0.67
C LEU A 26 5.43 -2.31 0.22
N ARG A 27 4.16 -2.43 -0.20
CA ARG A 27 3.53 -3.70 -0.55
C ARG A 27 2.48 -3.49 -1.62
N LEU A 28 2.35 -4.44 -2.54
CA LEU A 28 1.28 -4.49 -3.52
C LEU A 28 0.72 -5.91 -3.55
N ASP A 29 -0.35 -6.12 -2.78
CA ASP A 29 -0.87 -7.45 -2.48
C ASP A 29 -2.40 -7.44 -2.51
N THR A 30 -3.03 -8.62 -2.48
CA THR A 30 -4.48 -8.74 -2.40
C THR A 30 -4.98 -8.62 -0.96
N HIS A 31 -6.29 -8.41 -0.75
CA HIS A 31 -6.86 -8.39 0.62
C HIS A 31 -6.56 -9.68 1.38
N SER A 32 -6.67 -10.82 0.70
CA SER A 32 -6.45 -12.13 1.31
C SER A 32 -5.00 -12.34 1.73
N GLU A 33 -4.03 -11.75 1.04
CA GLU A 33 -2.60 -11.84 1.39
C GLU A 33 -2.21 -10.86 2.50
N LEU A 34 -2.80 -9.67 2.54
CA LEU A 34 -2.52 -8.65 3.55
C LEU A 34 -3.22 -8.90 4.88
N PHE A 35 -4.43 -9.47 4.84
CA PHE A 35 -5.29 -9.65 6.02
C PHE A 35 -5.60 -11.12 6.28
N LYS A 36 -4.64 -12.04 6.02
CA LYS A 36 -4.78 -13.46 6.39
C LYS A 36 -5.26 -13.54 7.84
N LYS A 37 -6.49 -14.05 8.00
CA LYS A 37 -7.16 -14.31 9.26
C LYS A 37 -6.63 -15.61 9.87
#